data_AF-A0A9X3C9D1-F1
#
_entry.id   AF-A0A9X3C9D1-F1
#
_cell.length_a   1.000
_cell.length_b   1.000
_cell.length_c   1.000
_cell.angle_alpha   90.00
_cell.angle_beta   90.00
_cell.angle_gamma   90.00
#
_symmetry.space_group_name_H-M   'P 1'
#
loop_
_entity.id
_entity.type
_entity.pdbx_description
1 polymer ?
#
loop_
_entity_poly.entity_id
_entity_poly.type
_entity_poly.pdbx_seq_one_letter_code
_entity_poly.pdbx_strand_id
1 'polypeptide(L)'
;MTTIKNYQEVVKKSRIYVDFNEMIDFDLVLLSQKDKKLNSVGVEVELREGMEIAIYMDDEQPNGFKDNLIASGIVERNHSNLFEIAKWCCRIDENGIQHESDEIEKKLKSKDATIVINTLLETTFHNQNWEWVQDLCIELLENKNPDISGLAVTCLGHIARIHRVIDKEKVLKAFESRKDDEAINGRIEDAIEDINVFVTGKK
;
A
#
# COMPACT_ATOMS: atom_id res chain seq x y z
N MET A 1 -27.42 -8.73 -6.43
CA MET A 1 -27.09 -8.28 -5.07
C MET A 1 -25.99 -9.19 -4.53
N THR A 2 -24.76 -8.97 -5.00
CA THR A 2 -23.60 -9.71 -4.52
C THR A 2 -23.09 -8.99 -3.29
N THR A 3 -23.38 -9.57 -2.12
CA THR A 3 -22.95 -9.07 -0.83
C THR A 3 -21.42 -8.97 -0.81
N ILE A 4 -20.91 -7.73 -0.83
CA ILE A 4 -19.50 -7.43 -0.60
C ILE A 4 -19.20 -7.83 0.84
N LYS A 5 -18.62 -9.01 1.02
CA LYS A 5 -18.20 -9.53 2.32
C LYS A 5 -17.10 -8.63 2.88
N ASN A 6 -17.34 -8.15 4.10
CA ASN A 6 -16.38 -7.62 5.07
C ASN A 6 -15.06 -7.04 4.53
N TYR A 7 -15.04 -5.72 4.31
CA TYR A 7 -13.83 -4.91 4.12
C TYR A 7 -12.84 -4.94 5.32
N GLN A 8 -13.11 -5.70 6.39
CA GLN A 8 -12.32 -5.66 7.64
C GLN A 8 -11.12 -6.62 7.68
N GLU A 9 -10.89 -7.42 6.64
CA GLU A 9 -9.72 -8.32 6.54
C GLU A 9 -8.83 -7.95 5.33
N VAL A 10 -8.50 -6.67 5.17
CA VAL A 10 -7.52 -6.27 4.15
C VAL A 10 -6.13 -6.72 4.61
N VAL A 11 -5.66 -7.84 4.07
CA VAL A 11 -4.39 -8.46 4.46
C VAL A 11 -3.23 -7.71 3.81
N LYS A 12 -2.50 -6.92 4.61
CA LYS A 12 -1.24 -6.30 4.18
C LYS A 12 -0.30 -7.38 3.61
N LYS A 13 0.24 -7.15 2.40
CA LYS A 13 1.26 -8.02 1.79
C LYS A 13 2.40 -8.26 2.76
N SER A 14 2.60 -9.52 3.13
CA SER A 14 3.69 -9.94 4.01
C SER A 14 5.02 -9.79 3.28
N ARG A 15 5.99 -9.12 3.93
CA ARG A 15 7.34 -8.90 3.40
C ARG A 15 8.38 -9.21 4.46
N ILE A 16 9.58 -9.63 4.07
CA ILE A 16 10.69 -9.92 4.98
C ILE A 16 11.65 -8.72 4.99
N TYR A 17 12.03 -8.25 6.18
CA TYR A 17 12.95 -7.11 6.29
C TYR A 17 14.35 -7.48 5.77
N VAL A 18 14.97 -6.59 5.00
CA VAL A 18 16.37 -6.65 4.57
C VAL A 18 17.00 -5.25 4.72
N ASP A 19 18.33 -5.19 4.73
CA ASP A 19 19.06 -3.94 4.54
C ASP A 19 19.56 -3.89 3.09
N PHE A 20 18.98 -3.02 2.26
CA PHE A 20 19.41 -2.85 0.87
C PHE A 20 20.78 -2.17 0.73
N ASN A 21 21.43 -1.76 1.83
CA ASN A 21 22.84 -1.36 1.81
C ASN A 21 23.78 -2.58 1.90
N GLU A 22 23.27 -3.76 2.28
CA GLU A 22 24.02 -5.02 2.36
C GLU A 22 23.88 -5.86 1.07
N MET A 23 24.06 -5.21 -0.08
CA MET A 23 24.08 -5.88 -1.39
C MET A 23 25.42 -6.58 -1.63
N ILE A 24 25.37 -7.85 -2.05
CA ILE A 24 26.54 -8.62 -2.49
C ILE A 24 26.81 -8.39 -3.99
N ASP A 25 25.75 -8.22 -4.76
CA ASP A 25 25.77 -7.94 -6.20
C ASP A 25 24.62 -6.98 -6.55
N PHE A 26 24.50 -6.54 -7.81
CA PHE A 26 23.48 -5.55 -8.23
C PHE A 26 22.03 -5.98 -7.94
N ASP A 27 21.78 -7.28 -7.85
CA ASP A 27 20.48 -7.93 -7.64
C ASP A 27 20.54 -9.00 -6.54
N LEU A 28 21.57 -9.03 -5.69
CA LEU A 28 21.69 -9.99 -4.58
C LEU A 28 21.88 -9.29 -3.24
N VAL A 29 20.94 -9.48 -2.32
CA VAL A 29 20.97 -8.88 -0.97
C VAL A 29 21.11 -9.94 0.12
N LEU A 30 21.82 -9.63 1.20
CA LEU A 30 21.85 -10.48 2.40
C LEU A 30 20.43 -10.58 3.00
N LEU A 31 19.99 -11.81 3.29
CA LEU A 31 18.62 -12.06 3.78
C LEU A 31 18.58 -12.51 5.24
N SER A 32 19.29 -13.57 5.61
CA SER A 32 19.20 -14.13 6.96
C SER A 32 20.37 -15.03 7.32
N GLN A 33 20.77 -14.99 8.60
CA GLN A 33 21.76 -15.92 9.18
C GLN A 33 21.13 -17.28 9.54
N LYS A 34 19.80 -17.33 9.70
CA LYS A 34 19.05 -18.51 10.17
C LYS A 34 18.02 -18.94 9.13
N ASP A 35 17.58 -20.19 9.19
CA ASP A 35 16.50 -20.71 8.34
C ASP A 35 15.13 -20.12 8.67
N LYS A 36 15.00 -19.36 9.75
CA LYS A 36 13.74 -18.77 10.19
C LYS A 36 13.90 -17.28 10.34
N LYS A 37 12.94 -16.52 9.80
CA LYS A 37 12.88 -15.06 9.90
C LYS A 37 11.44 -14.59 10.03
N LEU A 38 11.21 -13.59 10.89
CA LEU A 38 9.90 -12.96 11.01
C LEU A 38 9.63 -12.09 9.79
N ASN A 39 8.39 -12.12 9.31
CA ASN A 39 7.90 -11.21 8.29
C ASN A 39 7.24 -9.95 8.91
N SER A 40 6.78 -9.04 8.07
CA SER A 40 6.17 -7.76 8.44
C SER A 40 4.86 -7.88 9.22
N VAL A 41 4.24 -9.06 9.27
CA VAL A 41 3.03 -9.35 10.05
C VAL A 41 3.34 -10.14 11.34
N GLY A 42 4.62 -10.33 11.66
CA GLY A 42 5.06 -11.03 12.88
C GLY A 42 4.99 -12.55 12.81
N VAL A 43 4.78 -13.13 11.63
CA VAL A 43 4.76 -14.58 11.41
C VAL A 43 6.16 -15.06 11.03
N GLU A 44 6.61 -16.14 11.67
CA GLU A 44 7.89 -16.78 11.35
C GLU A 44 7.78 -17.55 10.02
N VAL A 45 8.68 -17.24 9.10
CA VAL A 45 8.80 -17.90 7.79
C VAL A 45 10.06 -18.77 7.80
N GLU A 46 9.90 -20.04 7.42
CA GLU A 46 11.02 -20.96 7.20
C GLU A 46 11.54 -20.82 5.76
N LEU A 47 12.75 -20.27 5.64
CA LEU A 47 13.44 -19.99 4.38
C LEU A 47 13.96 -21.29 3.74
N ARG A 48 13.73 -21.41 2.43
CA ARG A 48 14.14 -22.55 1.62
C ARG A 48 14.66 -22.04 0.29
N GLU A 49 15.68 -22.71 -0.24
CA GLU A 49 16.24 -22.37 -1.56
C GLU A 49 15.15 -22.50 -2.64
N GLY A 50 15.07 -21.51 -3.53
CA GLY A 50 14.04 -21.41 -4.56
C GLY A 50 12.70 -20.84 -4.09
N MET A 51 12.55 -20.46 -2.81
CA MET A 51 11.32 -19.84 -2.30
C MET A 51 11.19 -18.40 -2.81
N GLU A 52 10.05 -18.07 -3.42
CA GLU A 52 9.71 -16.69 -3.75
C GLU A 52 9.31 -15.92 -2.48
N ILE A 53 9.89 -14.74 -2.30
CA ILE A 53 9.60 -13.84 -1.18
C ILE A 53 9.48 -12.39 -1.66
N ALA A 54 8.69 -11.61 -0.93
CA ALA A 54 8.74 -10.17 -0.99
C ALA A 54 9.60 -9.66 0.17
N ILE A 55 10.44 -8.66 -0.11
CA ILE A 55 11.35 -8.06 0.86
C ILE A 55 11.12 -6.54 0.94
N TYR A 56 11.50 -5.95 2.06
CA TYR A 56 11.39 -4.51 2.27
C TYR A 56 12.50 -3.97 3.16
N MET A 57 12.78 -2.68 3.02
CA MET A 57 13.56 -1.88 3.94
C MET A 57 12.77 -0.63 4.27
N ASP A 58 12.82 -0.21 5.53
CA ASP A 58 12.23 1.04 5.97
C ASP A 58 12.97 2.22 5.31
N ASP A 59 12.22 3.14 4.71
CA ASP A 59 12.72 4.41 4.21
C ASP A 59 11.86 5.53 4.80
N GLU A 60 12.38 6.13 5.88
CA GLU A 60 11.74 7.24 6.58
C GLU A 60 12.17 8.56 5.92
N GLN A 61 11.22 9.24 5.29
CA GLN A 61 11.47 10.55 4.72
C GLN A 61 11.54 11.62 5.84
N PRO A 62 12.23 12.75 5.61
CA PRO A 62 12.35 13.83 6.58
C PRO A 62 11.01 14.43 7.07
N ASN A 63 9.94 14.24 6.31
CA ASN A 63 8.57 14.69 6.64
C ASN A 63 7.85 13.74 7.63
N GLY A 64 8.49 12.64 8.05
CA GLY A 64 7.92 11.63 8.95
C GLY A 64 6.99 10.62 8.27
N PHE A 65 6.78 10.72 6.95
CA PHE A 65 6.09 9.69 6.19
C PHE A 65 7.07 8.62 5.73
N LYS A 66 6.61 7.38 5.79
CA LYS A 66 7.39 6.19 5.46
C LYS A 66 6.98 5.68 4.10
N ASP A 67 7.93 5.55 3.20
CA ASP A 67 7.74 5.02 1.86
C ASP A 67 8.78 3.94 1.57
N ASN A 68 8.47 2.74 2.04
CA ASN A 68 9.42 1.64 2.07
C ASN A 68 10.04 1.37 0.71
N LEU A 69 11.33 1.04 0.71
CA LEU A 69 11.92 0.35 -0.42
C LEU A 69 11.45 -1.11 -0.39
N ILE A 70 11.07 -1.64 -1.55
CA ILE A 70 10.55 -2.99 -1.69
C ILE A 70 11.15 -3.68 -2.91
N ALA A 71 11.19 -5.01 -2.85
CA ALA A 71 11.52 -5.85 -3.98
C ALA A 71 10.85 -7.23 -3.83
N SER A 72 10.79 -7.96 -4.93
CA SER A 72 10.44 -9.39 -4.97
C SER A 72 11.66 -10.17 -5.44
N GLY A 73 11.79 -11.42 -5.00
CA GLY A 73 12.94 -12.22 -5.37
C GLY A 73 12.85 -13.66 -4.89
N ILE A 74 13.92 -14.41 -5.15
CA ILE A 74 14.06 -15.83 -4.83
C ILE A 74 15.12 -16.00 -3.74
N VAL A 75 14.82 -16.84 -2.75
CA VAL A 75 15.77 -17.22 -1.70
C VAL A 75 16.87 -18.12 -2.27
N GLU A 76 18.12 -17.72 -2.09
CA GLU A 76 19.31 -18.47 -2.53
C GLU A 76 20.26 -18.71 -1.36
N ARG A 77 20.98 -19.84 -1.39
CA ARG A 77 22.07 -20.09 -0.44
C ARG A 77 23.15 -19.05 -0.62
N ASN A 78 23.69 -18.53 0.48
CA ASN A 78 24.86 -17.66 0.39
C ASN A 78 26.11 -18.49 0.05
N HIS A 79 26.69 -18.24 -1.11
CA HIS A 79 27.92 -18.86 -1.58
C HIS A 79 29.09 -17.87 -1.60
N SER A 80 28.90 -16.64 -1.10
CA SER A 80 29.97 -15.66 -1.05
C SER A 80 30.96 -16.04 0.06
N ASN A 81 32.24 -16.16 -0.30
CA ASN A 81 33.33 -16.40 0.64
C ASN A 81 33.70 -15.11 1.42
N LEU A 82 33.01 -13.99 1.17
CA LEU A 82 33.30 -12.67 1.76
C LEU A 82 32.30 -12.29 2.85
N PHE A 83 31.07 -12.78 2.77
CA PHE A 83 29.97 -12.42 3.66
C PHE A 83 29.36 -13.65 4.33
N GLU A 84 30.18 -14.52 4.93
CA GLU A 84 29.73 -15.75 5.62
C GLU A 84 28.78 -15.50 6.81
N ILE A 85 28.55 -14.22 7.17
CA ILE A 85 27.62 -13.82 8.22
C ILE A 85 26.17 -14.21 7.91
N ALA A 86 25.78 -14.31 6.64
CA ALA A 86 24.42 -14.71 6.24
C ALA A 86 24.42 -16.13 5.67
N LYS A 87 23.40 -16.91 6.01
CA LYS A 87 23.15 -18.23 5.43
C LYS A 87 22.37 -18.14 4.11
N TRP A 88 21.49 -17.16 4.03
CA TRP A 88 20.56 -16.94 2.93
C TRP A 88 20.74 -15.55 2.35
N CYS A 89 20.59 -15.47 1.03
CA CYS A 89 20.46 -14.23 0.27
C CYS A 89 19.09 -14.23 -0.42
N CYS A 90 18.67 -13.06 -0.91
CA CYS A 90 17.54 -12.93 -1.82
C CYS A 90 18.05 -12.38 -3.15
N ARG A 91 17.79 -13.10 -4.23
CA ARG A 91 18.03 -12.63 -5.59
C ARG A 91 16.80 -11.87 -6.10
N ILE A 92 16.96 -10.57 -6.27
CA ILE A 92 15.91 -9.64 -6.67
C ILE A 92 15.56 -9.87 -8.15
N ASP A 93 14.27 -9.84 -8.46
CA ASP A 93 13.78 -10.02 -9.82
C ASP A 93 14.00 -8.78 -10.72
N GLU A 94 13.58 -8.88 -11.98
CA GLU A 94 13.73 -7.83 -12.98
C GLU A 94 13.03 -6.50 -12.67
N ASN A 95 12.10 -6.47 -11.71
CA ASN A 95 11.47 -5.22 -11.26
C ASN A 95 12.40 -4.38 -10.38
N GLY A 96 13.46 -4.98 -9.84
CA GLY A 96 14.45 -4.30 -9.02
C GLY A 96 13.89 -3.79 -7.68
N ILE A 97 14.68 -2.93 -7.04
CA ILE A 97 14.28 -2.20 -5.83
C ILE A 97 13.49 -0.95 -6.27
N GLN A 98 12.32 -0.76 -5.70
CA GLN A 98 11.43 0.37 -6.00
C GLN A 98 10.79 0.91 -4.72
N HIS A 99 10.26 2.13 -4.79
CA HIS A 99 9.44 2.67 -3.71
C HIS A 99 8.08 1.96 -3.65
N GLU A 100 7.55 1.77 -2.44
CA GLU A 100 6.23 1.16 -2.23
C GLU A 100 5.11 1.99 -2.87
N SER A 101 5.25 3.33 -2.85
CA SER A 101 4.34 4.24 -3.56
C SER A 101 4.27 3.94 -5.06
N ASP A 102 5.41 3.67 -5.70
CA ASP A 102 5.47 3.39 -7.14
C ASP A 102 4.73 2.09 -7.49
N GLU A 103 4.88 1.05 -6.66
CA GLU A 103 4.12 -0.21 -6.81
C GLU A 103 2.60 0.04 -6.66
N ILE A 104 2.21 0.86 -5.68
CA ILE A 104 0.80 1.21 -5.43
C ILE A 104 0.21 1.97 -6.62
N GLU A 105 0.88 3.03 -7.09
CA GLU A 105 0.39 3.82 -8.23
C GLU A 105 0.25 2.99 -9.50
N LYS A 106 1.20 2.08 -9.77
CA LYS A 106 1.13 1.14 -10.89
C LYS A 106 -0.10 0.24 -10.79
N LYS A 107 -0.40 -0.28 -9.59
CA LYS A 107 -1.57 -1.13 -9.36
C LYS A 107 -2.89 -0.37 -9.47
N LEU A 108 -2.94 0.88 -9.01
CA LEU A 108 -4.14 1.74 -9.14
C LEU A 108 -4.46 2.10 -10.60
N LYS A 109 -3.46 2.05 -11.49
CA LYS A 109 -3.62 2.23 -12.94
C LYS A 109 -3.95 0.94 -13.69
N SER A 110 -4.15 -0.18 -12.98
CA SER A 110 -4.49 -1.47 -13.58
C SER A 110 -5.83 -1.42 -14.32
N LYS A 111 -5.97 -2.22 -15.38
CA LYS A 111 -7.25 -2.45 -16.07
C LYS A 111 -8.17 -3.39 -15.31
N ASP A 112 -7.63 -4.15 -14.36
CA ASP A 112 -8.41 -5.03 -13.49
C ASP A 112 -8.93 -4.25 -12.28
N ALA A 113 -10.24 -4.03 -12.25
CA ALA A 113 -10.91 -3.30 -11.18
C ALA A 113 -10.69 -3.93 -9.80
N THR A 114 -10.54 -5.25 -9.70
CA THR A 114 -10.28 -5.95 -8.44
C THR A 114 -8.92 -5.55 -7.87
N ILE A 115 -7.90 -5.43 -8.73
CA ILE A 115 -6.57 -4.98 -8.33
C ILE A 115 -6.64 -3.54 -7.80
N VAL A 116 -7.34 -2.65 -8.51
CA VAL A 116 -7.49 -1.25 -8.11
C VAL A 116 -8.24 -1.15 -6.78
N ILE A 117 -9.37 -1.83 -6.64
CA ILE A 117 -10.21 -1.84 -5.44
C ILE A 117 -9.43 -2.31 -4.21
N ASN A 118 -8.79 -3.48 -4.31
CA ASN A 118 -8.02 -4.02 -3.19
C ASN A 118 -6.87 -3.08 -2.83
N THR A 119 -6.09 -2.64 -3.82
CA THR A 119 -4.96 -1.73 -3.59
C THR A 119 -5.39 -0.43 -2.91
N LEU A 120 -6.49 0.18 -3.35
CA LEU A 120 -7.00 1.43 -2.77
C LEU A 120 -7.41 1.23 -1.31
N LEU A 121 -8.07 0.12 -0.98
CA LEU A 121 -8.42 -0.22 0.38
C LEU A 121 -7.18 -0.43 1.26
N GLU A 122 -6.22 -1.27 0.83
CA GLU A 122 -5.02 -1.52 1.66
C GLU A 122 -4.23 -0.24 1.89
N THR A 123 -4.16 0.61 0.87
CA THR A 123 -3.49 1.92 0.95
C THR A 123 -4.21 2.83 1.94
N THR A 124 -5.54 2.89 1.89
CA THR A 124 -6.35 3.74 2.78
C THR A 124 -6.24 3.34 4.25
N PHE A 125 -6.17 2.05 4.55
CA PHE A 125 -6.13 1.57 5.94
C PHE A 125 -4.73 1.55 6.56
N HIS A 126 -3.67 1.46 5.75
CA HIS A 126 -2.32 1.22 6.28
C HIS A 126 -1.33 2.35 6.02
N ASN A 127 -1.58 3.24 5.05
CA ASN A 127 -0.66 4.33 4.75
C ASN A 127 -0.90 5.52 5.69
N GLN A 128 0.17 6.07 6.27
CA GLN A 128 0.09 7.21 7.20
C GLN A 128 0.03 8.57 6.50
N ASN A 129 0.43 8.63 5.22
CA ASN A 129 0.39 9.83 4.41
C ASN A 129 -1.03 10.07 3.87
N TRP A 130 -1.93 10.50 4.77
CA TRP A 130 -3.35 10.73 4.48
C TRP A 130 -3.58 11.70 3.31
N GLU A 131 -2.70 12.68 3.12
CA GLU A 131 -2.81 13.69 2.06
C GLU A 131 -2.53 13.05 0.69
N TRP A 132 -1.49 12.21 0.58
CA TRP A 132 -1.23 11.44 -0.63
C TRP A 132 -2.36 10.45 -0.94
N VAL A 133 -2.88 9.73 0.06
CA VAL A 133 -4.02 8.81 -0.15
C VAL A 133 -5.28 9.55 -0.58
N GLN A 134 -5.54 10.73 0.00
CA GLN A 134 -6.66 11.59 -0.41
C GLN A 134 -6.54 11.95 -1.89
N ASP A 135 -5.35 12.34 -2.34
CA ASP A 135 -5.12 12.75 -3.72
C ASP A 135 -5.31 11.60 -4.70
N LEU A 136 -4.89 10.39 -4.35
CA LEU A 136 -5.20 9.17 -5.10
C LEU A 136 -6.71 8.90 -5.19
N CYS A 137 -7.45 9.09 -4.09
CA CYS A 137 -8.91 8.92 -4.09
C CYS A 137 -9.58 9.96 -5.01
N ILE A 138 -9.12 11.21 -4.99
CA ILE A 138 -9.65 12.27 -5.86
C ILE A 138 -9.38 11.93 -7.34
N GLU A 139 -8.19 11.43 -7.69
CA GLU A 139 -7.91 10.96 -9.05
C GLU A 139 -8.84 9.80 -9.46
N LEU A 140 -9.01 8.81 -8.58
CA LEU A 140 -9.85 7.63 -8.85
C LEU A 140 -11.36 7.93 -8.87
N LEU A 141 -11.78 9.07 -8.33
CA LEU A 141 -13.17 9.54 -8.45
C LEU A 141 -13.57 9.73 -9.93
N GLU A 142 -12.62 10.10 -10.79
CA GLU A 142 -12.86 10.26 -12.23
C GLU A 142 -12.92 8.93 -13.00
N ASN A 143 -12.71 7.80 -12.33
CA ASN A 143 -12.78 6.50 -12.97
C ASN A 143 -14.20 6.21 -13.48
N LYS A 144 -14.29 5.67 -14.71
CA LYS A 144 -15.55 5.30 -15.35
C LYS A 144 -16.22 4.08 -14.72
N ASN A 145 -15.47 3.27 -13.98
CA ASN A 145 -16.04 2.15 -13.25
C ASN A 145 -16.65 2.65 -11.93
N PRO A 146 -17.98 2.55 -11.74
CA PRO A 146 -18.67 3.05 -10.54
C PRO A 146 -18.25 2.32 -9.25
N ASP A 147 -17.75 1.09 -9.34
CA ASP A 147 -17.22 0.39 -8.16
C ASP A 147 -15.93 1.04 -7.66
N ILE A 148 -15.06 1.50 -8.58
CA ILE A 148 -13.80 2.18 -8.26
C ILE A 148 -14.08 3.60 -7.76
N SER A 149 -14.80 4.41 -8.53
CA SER A 149 -15.08 5.80 -8.15
C SER A 149 -15.93 5.87 -6.89
N GLY A 150 -16.92 5.00 -6.75
CA GLY A 150 -17.71 4.91 -5.53
C GLY A 150 -16.89 4.45 -4.32
N LEU A 151 -15.89 3.57 -4.49
CA LEU A 151 -14.99 3.18 -3.41
C LEU A 151 -14.05 4.32 -3.02
N ALA A 152 -13.58 5.10 -3.98
CA ALA A 152 -12.75 6.28 -3.72
C ALA A 152 -13.49 7.31 -2.83
N VAL A 153 -14.79 7.54 -3.09
CA VAL A 153 -15.65 8.33 -2.20
C VAL A 153 -15.69 7.76 -0.78
N THR A 154 -15.95 6.46 -0.64
CA THR A 154 -15.96 5.80 0.68
C THR A 154 -14.62 5.92 1.39
N CYS A 155 -13.50 5.78 0.66
CA CYS A 155 -12.16 5.92 1.22
C CYS A 155 -11.88 7.33 1.73
N LEU A 156 -12.40 8.38 1.08
CA LEU A 156 -12.32 9.75 1.60
C LEU A 156 -13.03 9.90 2.96
N GLY A 157 -14.18 9.25 3.14
CA GLY A 157 -14.84 9.15 4.46
C GLY A 157 -14.01 8.36 5.48
N HIS A 158 -13.35 7.26 5.07
CA HIS A 158 -12.43 6.53 5.94
C HIS A 158 -11.23 7.38 6.36
N ILE A 159 -10.62 8.15 5.45
CA ILE A 159 -9.51 9.05 5.77
C ILE A 159 -9.91 10.03 6.87
N ALA A 160 -11.07 10.69 6.69
CA ALA A 160 -11.63 11.59 7.70
C ALA A 160 -11.83 10.92 9.06
N ARG A 161 -12.33 9.67 9.09
CA ARG A 161 -12.57 8.90 10.31
C ARG A 161 -11.30 8.40 10.99
N ILE A 162 -10.33 7.91 10.23
CA ILE A 162 -9.08 7.30 10.72
C ILE A 162 -8.12 8.38 11.18
N HIS A 163 -7.84 9.35 10.30
CA HIS A 163 -6.82 10.36 10.56
C HIS A 163 -7.36 11.61 11.24
N ARG A 164 -8.69 11.80 11.29
CA ARG A 164 -9.35 12.99 11.87
C ARG A 164 -8.95 14.30 11.20
N VAL A 165 -8.42 14.21 9.99
CA VAL A 165 -7.96 15.32 9.14
C VAL A 165 -8.28 14.97 7.70
N ILE A 166 -8.61 16.00 6.91
CA ILE A 166 -8.78 15.95 5.46
C ILE A 166 -8.72 17.38 4.92
N ASP A 167 -8.31 17.58 3.67
CA ASP A 167 -8.50 18.84 2.97
C ASP A 167 -9.97 18.93 2.51
N LYS A 168 -10.80 19.53 3.36
CA LYS A 168 -12.24 19.66 3.11
C LYS A 168 -12.54 20.42 1.83
N GLU A 169 -11.79 21.47 1.53
CA GLU A 169 -12.06 22.30 0.35
C GLU A 169 -11.81 21.49 -0.93
N LYS A 170 -10.66 20.81 -0.99
CA LYS A 170 -10.29 19.98 -2.14
C LYS A 170 -11.28 18.83 -2.35
N VAL A 171 -11.68 18.14 -1.28
CA VAL A 171 -12.61 17.00 -1.35
C VAL A 171 -14.03 17.43 -1.73
N LEU A 172 -14.57 18.49 -1.11
CA LEU A 172 -15.92 18.97 -1.44
C LEU A 172 -16.00 19.47 -2.89
N LYS A 173 -14.93 20.11 -3.40
CA LYS A 173 -14.86 20.49 -4.81
C LYS A 173 -14.87 19.28 -5.74
N ALA A 174 -14.17 18.20 -5.38
CA ALA A 174 -14.18 16.95 -6.15
C ALA A 174 -15.58 16.32 -6.15
N PHE A 175 -16.26 16.26 -4.99
CA PHE A 175 -17.63 15.76 -4.89
C PHE A 175 -18.63 16.57 -5.71
N GLU A 176 -18.54 17.90 -5.68
CA GLU A 176 -19.41 18.79 -6.46
C GLU A 176 -19.33 18.49 -7.97
N SER A 177 -18.16 18.12 -8.48
CA SER A 177 -17.98 17.76 -9.90
C SER A 177 -18.67 16.45 -10.31
N ARG A 178 -19.09 15.63 -9.33
CA ARG A 178 -19.70 14.32 -9.53
C ARG A 178 -21.07 14.17 -8.85
N LYS A 179 -21.67 15.26 -8.35
CA LYS A 179 -22.93 15.23 -7.59
C LYS A 179 -24.13 14.63 -8.36
N ASP A 180 -24.11 14.77 -9.69
CA ASP A 180 -25.19 14.28 -10.57
C ASP A 180 -24.97 12.81 -10.99
N ASP A 181 -23.91 12.15 -10.49
CA ASP A 181 -23.66 10.73 -10.72
C ASP A 181 -24.50 9.87 -9.76
N GLU A 182 -25.66 9.41 -10.24
CA GLU A 182 -26.60 8.58 -9.50
C GLU A 182 -25.97 7.30 -8.93
N ALA A 183 -24.88 6.80 -9.52
CA ALA A 183 -24.23 5.57 -9.05
C ALA A 183 -23.46 5.75 -7.73
N ILE A 184 -23.03 6.98 -7.43
CA ILE A 184 -22.16 7.27 -6.27
C ILE A 184 -22.69 8.37 -5.35
N ASN A 185 -23.77 9.08 -5.70
CA ASN A 185 -24.31 10.19 -4.91
C ASN A 185 -24.59 9.80 -3.44
N GLY A 186 -25.25 8.66 -3.18
CA GLY A 186 -25.48 8.20 -1.81
C GLY A 186 -24.17 7.99 -1.00
N ARG A 187 -23.09 7.55 -1.65
CA ARG A 187 -21.78 7.42 -0.99
C ARG A 187 -21.14 8.78 -0.73
N ILE A 188 -21.39 9.77 -1.59
CA ILE A 188 -20.90 11.15 -1.42
C ILE A 188 -21.55 11.75 -0.18
N GLU A 189 -22.87 11.58 -0.02
CA GLU A 189 -23.60 12.01 1.17
C GLU A 189 -23.01 11.38 2.45
N ASP A 190 -22.80 10.06 2.45
CA ASP A 190 -22.18 9.33 3.56
C ASP A 190 -20.77 9.86 3.90
N ALA A 191 -19.94 10.11 2.88
CA ALA A 191 -18.58 10.62 3.07
C ALA A 191 -18.58 12.06 3.62
N ILE A 192 -19.52 12.91 3.18
CA ILE A 192 -19.69 14.26 3.73
C ILE A 192 -20.10 14.19 5.20
N GLU A 193 -21.00 13.27 5.57
CA GLU A 193 -21.37 13.03 6.97
C GLU A 193 -20.14 12.65 7.80
N ASP A 194 -19.33 11.68 7.33
CA ASP A 194 -18.09 11.29 7.98
C ASP A 194 -17.13 12.48 8.20
N ILE A 195 -16.94 13.31 7.17
CA ILE A 195 -16.09 14.50 7.26
C ILE A 195 -16.62 15.49 8.30
N ASN A 196 -17.94 15.68 8.36
CA ASN A 196 -18.56 16.60 9.31
C ASN A 196 -18.49 16.08 10.75
N VAL A 197 -18.66 14.77 10.94
CA VAL A 197 -18.63 14.13 12.26
C VAL A 197 -17.21 14.03 12.81
N PHE A 198 -16.23 13.66 11.97
CA PHE A 198 -14.91 13.27 12.46
C PHE A 198 -13.83 14.35 12.35
N VAL A 199 -13.96 15.31 11.42
CA VAL A 199 -12.95 16.35 11.21
C VAL A 199 -13.39 17.65 11.90
N THR A 200 -12.80 17.93 13.04
CA THR A 200 -13.09 19.12 13.84
C THR A 200 -12.02 20.20 13.62
N GLY A 201 -12.43 21.36 13.11
CA GLY A 201 -11.55 22.54 12.92
C GLY A 201 -10.90 22.67 11.54
N LYS A 202 -10.89 23.91 11.03
CA LYS A 202 -10.08 24.32 9.87
C LYS A 202 -8.61 24.28 10.30
N LYS A 203 -7.74 23.63 9.53
CA LYS A 203 -6.37 24.12 9.43
C LYS A 203 -6.35 25.19 8.35
#